data_AF-A0A143Q5X9-F1
#
_entry.id   AF-A0A143Q5X9-F1
#
_cell.length_a   1.000
_cell.length_b   1.000
_cell.length_c   1.000
_cell.angle_alpha   90.00
_cell.angle_beta   90.00
_cell.angle_gamma   90.00
#
_symmetry.space_group_name_H-M   'P 1'
#
loop_
_entity.id
_entity.type
_entity.pdbx_description
1 polymer ?
#
loop_
_entity_poly.entity_id
_entity_poly.type
_entity_poly.pdbx_seq_one_letter_code
_entity_poly.pdbx_strand_id
1 'polypeptide(L)'
;MSGLAIAGVLLALGQTLTVRSNLEISQSNRGFRLPILFGRFAVRPSRGVLRRRLLGAVAILAGAWQLLDVLWDMRPGWALSISAIVALGGCVLPPLVMTLRHNRNHPVTGGRR
;
A
#
# COMPACT_ATOMS: atom_id res chain seq x y z
N MET A 1 4.35 -14.69 -22.09
CA MET A 1 4.74 -15.15 -20.73
C MET A 1 5.60 -14.14 -19.98
N SER A 2 6.51 -13.43 -20.64
CA SER A 2 7.36 -12.38 -20.03
C SER A 2 6.58 -11.26 -19.35
N GLY A 3 5.49 -10.75 -19.94
CA GLY A 3 4.71 -9.64 -19.37
C GLY A 3 4.07 -9.94 -18.01
N LEU A 4 3.51 -11.15 -17.83
CA LEU A 4 2.94 -11.56 -16.53
C LEU A 4 4.01 -11.76 -15.45
N ALA A 5 5.18 -12.27 -15.82
CA ALA A 5 6.30 -12.41 -14.90
C ALA A 5 6.79 -11.03 -14.43
N ILE A 6 6.93 -10.07 -15.35
CA ILE A 6 7.30 -8.68 -15.04
C ILE A 6 6.24 -8.05 -14.11
N ALA A 7 4.96 -8.17 -14.45
CA ALA A 7 3.86 -7.67 -13.63
C ALA A 7 3.90 -8.26 -12.21
N GLY A 8 4.06 -9.58 -12.10
CA GLY A 8 4.14 -10.29 -10.82
C GLY A 8 5.31 -9.82 -9.96
N VAL A 9 6.51 -9.67 -10.55
CA VAL A 9 7.71 -9.19 -9.83
C VAL A 9 7.53 -7.76 -9.35
N LEU A 10 7.01 -6.86 -10.19
CA LEU A 10 6.77 -5.46 -9.83
C LEU A 10 5.74 -5.34 -8.70
N LEU A 11 4.66 -6.10 -8.77
CA LEU A 11 3.64 -6.14 -7.71
C LEU A 11 4.24 -6.67 -6.40
N ALA A 12 4.97 -7.78 -6.43
CA ALA A 12 5.58 -8.37 -5.24
C ALA A 12 6.61 -7.43 -4.58
N LEU A 13 7.47 -6.79 -5.38
CA LEU A 13 8.43 -5.79 -4.91
C LEU A 13 7.72 -4.57 -4.32
N GLY A 14 6.69 -4.07 -5.00
CA GLY A 14 5.93 -2.93 -4.52
C GLY A 14 5.18 -3.21 -3.22
N GLN A 15 4.58 -4.39 -3.10
CA GLN A 15 3.95 -4.86 -1.86
C GLN A 15 4.93 -4.96 -0.70
N THR A 16 6.08 -5.61 -0.92
CA THR A 16 7.09 -5.79 0.13
C THR A 16 7.66 -4.45 0.61
N LEU A 17 7.95 -3.52 -0.30
CA LEU A 17 8.39 -2.16 0.05
C LEU A 17 7.33 -1.40 0.86
N THR A 18 6.07 -1.47 0.42
CA THR A 18 4.95 -0.80 1.08
C THR A 18 4.73 -1.36 2.49
N VAL A 19 4.71 -2.69 2.64
CA VAL A 19 4.56 -3.35 3.96
C VAL A 19 5.71 -3.00 4.89
N ARG A 20 6.97 -3.09 4.43
CA ARG A 20 8.15 -2.73 5.25
C ARG A 20 8.11 -1.28 5.71
N SER A 21 7.76 -0.36 4.81
CA SER A 21 7.63 1.06 5.17
C SER A 21 6.53 1.28 6.23
N ASN A 22 5.37 0.62 6.11
CA ASN A 22 4.29 0.73 7.10
C ASN A 22 4.67 0.11 8.45
N LEU A 23 5.44 -0.98 8.46
CA LEU A 23 5.98 -1.57 9.69
C LEU A 23 6.92 -0.60 10.40
N GLU A 24 7.84 0.03 9.67
CA GLU A 24 8.75 1.03 10.24
C GLU A 24 7.96 2.22 10.81
N ILE A 25 6.94 2.71 10.10
CA ILE A 25 6.05 3.79 10.60
C ILE A 25 5.34 3.36 11.90
N SER A 26 4.78 2.15 11.93
CA SER A 26 4.07 1.61 13.11
C SER A 26 5.01 1.46 14.30
N GLN A 27 6.24 0.99 14.08
CA GLN A 27 7.25 0.85 15.14
C GLN A 27 7.67 2.22 15.69
N SER A 28 7.91 3.21 14.83
CA SER A 28 8.28 4.57 15.26
C SER A 28 7.15 5.31 15.96
N ASN A 29 5.89 4.91 15.74
CA ASN A 29 4.70 5.52 16.35
C ASN A 29 4.05 4.62 17.40
N ARG A 30 4.80 3.69 18.01
CA ARG A 30 4.30 2.88 19.14
C ARG A 30 3.87 3.81 20.28
N GLY A 31 2.66 3.59 20.81
CA GLY A 31 2.05 4.43 21.85
C GLY A 31 1.14 5.54 21.32
N PHE A 32 1.14 5.80 20.00
CA PHE A 32 0.25 6.77 19.37
C PHE A 32 -0.61 6.11 18.28
N ARG A 33 -1.78 6.70 18.03
CA ARG A 33 -2.67 6.26 16.94
C ARG A 33 -2.12 6.67 15.58
N LEU A 34 -2.28 5.78 14.62
CA LEU A 34 -1.94 6.05 13.23
C LEU A 34 -3.17 6.57 12.46
N PRO A 35 -3.00 7.58 11.58
CA PRO A 35 -4.06 8.00 10.67
C PRO A 35 -4.34 6.90 9.64
N ILE A 36 -5.62 6.58 9.41
CA ILE A 36 -6.07 5.45 8.59
C ILE A 36 -5.63 5.59 7.11
N LEU A 37 -5.67 6.81 6.58
CA LEU A 37 -5.39 7.09 5.17
C LEU A 37 -4.66 8.43 5.01
N PHE A 38 -5.21 9.48 5.61
CA PHE A 38 -4.67 10.83 5.56
C PHE A 38 -4.67 11.43 6.96
N GLY A 39 -3.54 12.00 7.39
CA GLY A 39 -3.42 12.65 8.69
C GLY A 39 -1.97 12.88 9.10
N ARG A 40 -1.80 13.59 10.22
CA ARG A 40 -0.48 13.84 10.81
C ARG A 40 -0.09 12.65 11.69
N PHE A 41 1.07 12.05 11.42
CA PHE A 41 1.69 11.11 12.34
C PHE A 41 2.20 11.86 13.58
N ALA A 42 2.08 11.25 14.76
CA ALA A 42 2.63 11.81 16.00
C ALA A 42 4.16 11.92 15.91
N VAL A 43 4.81 10.90 15.33
CA VAL A 43 6.22 10.91 14.97
C VAL A 43 6.33 10.94 13.45
N ARG A 44 6.91 12.03 12.91
CA ARG A 44 7.05 12.20 11.46
C ARG A 44 7.93 11.08 10.90
N PRO A 45 7.46 10.32 9.88
CA PRO A 45 8.27 9.31 9.24
C PRO A 45 9.50 9.93 8.57
N SER A 46 10.62 9.21 8.58
CA SER A 46 11.83 9.66 7.92
C SER A 46 11.63 9.76 6.39
N ARG A 47 12.38 10.65 5.74
CA ARG A 47 12.31 10.81 4.27
C ARG A 47 12.62 9.49 3.54
N GLY A 48 13.47 8.64 4.10
CA GLY A 48 13.79 7.32 3.55
C GLY A 48 12.58 6.38 3.53
N VAL A 49 11.81 6.33 4.63
CA VAL A 49 10.57 5.54 4.74
C VAL A 49 9.54 6.01 3.71
N LEU A 50 9.36 7.33 3.60
CA LEU A 50 8.42 7.91 2.63
C LEU A 50 8.82 7.61 1.18
N ARG A 51 10.12 7.68 0.88
CA ARG A 51 10.66 7.33 -0.45
C ARG A 51 10.44 5.86 -0.77
N ARG A 52 10.66 4.93 0.18
CA ARG A 52 10.39 3.50 -0.03
C ARG A 52 8.90 3.23 -0.27
N ARG A 53 8.01 3.92 0.47
CA ARG A 53 6.57 3.82 0.25
C ARG A 53 6.17 4.33 -1.13
N LEU A 54 6.75 5.45 -1.57
CA LEU A 54 6.53 5.98 -2.91
C LEU A 54 7.02 5.02 -4.00
N LEU A 55 8.25 4.50 -3.87
CA LEU A 55 8.79 3.50 -4.79
C LEU A 55 7.95 2.22 -4.82
N GLY A 56 7.43 1.81 -3.67
CA GLY A 56 6.50 0.69 -3.56
C GLY A 56 5.21 0.92 -4.35
N ALA A 57 4.60 2.09 -4.19
CA ALA A 57 3.41 2.49 -4.95
C ALA A 57 3.67 2.58 -6.45
N VAL A 58 4.80 3.18 -6.86
CA VAL A 58 5.20 3.25 -8.28
C VAL A 58 5.38 1.85 -8.87
N ALA A 59 6.01 0.92 -8.14
CA ALA A 59 6.17 -0.46 -8.59
C ALA A 59 4.82 -1.19 -8.71
N ILE A 60 3.88 -0.96 -7.77
CA ILE A 60 2.52 -1.52 -7.85
C ILE A 60 1.79 -1.00 -9.10
N LEU A 61 1.85 0.31 -9.35
CA LEU A 61 1.21 0.93 -10.50
C LEU A 61 1.83 0.44 -11.82
N ALA A 62 3.14 0.32 -11.88
CA ALA A 62 3.84 -0.23 -13.05
C ALA A 62 3.46 -1.71 -13.29
N GLY A 63 3.36 -2.51 -12.22
CA GLY A 63 2.91 -3.90 -12.32
C GLY A 63 1.44 -4.02 -12.77
N ALA A 64 0.55 -3.15 -12.25
CA ALA A 64 -0.84 -3.09 -12.67
C ALA A 64 -1.00 -2.63 -14.12
N TRP A 65 -0.18 -1.68 -14.57
CA TRP A 65 -0.14 -1.25 -15.97
C TRP A 65 0.30 -2.39 -16.89
N GLN A 66 1.35 -3.12 -16.52
CA GLN A 66 1.79 -4.28 -17.29
C GLN A 66 0.72 -5.39 -17.33
N LEU A 67 -0.05 -5.54 -16.26
CA LEU A 67 -1.18 -6.47 -16.21
C LEU A 67 -2.31 -6.02 -17.15
N LEU A 68 -2.61 -4.71 -17.18
CA LEU A 68 -3.58 -4.12 -18.07
C LEU A 68 -3.21 -4.39 -19.52
N ASP A 69 -1.96 -4.08 -19.89
CA ASP A 69 -1.39 -4.29 -21.23
C ASP A 69 -1.56 -5.74 -21.70
N VAL A 70 -1.19 -6.72 -20.84
CA VAL A 70 -1.33 -8.14 -21.15
C VAL A 70 -2.79 -8.59 -21.27
N LEU A 71 -3.67 -8.05 -20.43
CA LEU A 71 -5.08 -8.47 -20.39
C LEU A 71 -5.95 -7.74 -21.41
N TRP A 72 -5.50 -6.60 -21.93
CA TRP A 72 -6.24 -5.74 -22.85
C TRP A 72 -6.60 -6.49 -24.14
N ASP A 73 -5.62 -7.20 -24.70
CA ASP A 73 -5.79 -7.97 -25.93
C ASP A 73 -6.67 -9.22 -25.75
N MET A 74 -6.79 -9.73 -24.52
CA MET A 74 -7.61 -10.91 -24.23
C MET A 74 -9.05 -10.53 -23.91
N ARG A 75 -9.25 -9.59 -22.98
CA ARG A 75 -10.56 -9.21 -22.42
C ARG A 75 -10.54 -7.77 -21.90
N PRO A 76 -10.72 -6.75 -22.77
CA PRO A 76 -10.53 -5.35 -22.39
C PRO A 76 -11.51 -4.89 -21.29
N GLY A 77 -12.74 -5.39 -21.29
CA GLY A 77 -13.74 -5.07 -20.26
C GLY A 77 -13.37 -5.54 -18.85
N TRP A 78 -12.66 -6.68 -18.73
CA TRP A 78 -12.18 -7.18 -17.44
C TRP A 78 -10.80 -6.62 -17.07
N ALA A 79 -9.97 -6.31 -18.07
CA ALA A 79 -8.60 -5.83 -17.88
C ALA A 79 -8.56 -4.55 -17.04
N LEU A 80 -9.44 -3.58 -17.31
CA LEU A 80 -9.54 -2.35 -16.52
C LEU A 80 -9.91 -2.61 -15.07
N SER A 81 -10.95 -3.40 -14.84
CA SER A 81 -11.43 -3.72 -13.49
C SER A 81 -10.37 -4.44 -12.66
N ILE A 82 -9.73 -5.47 -13.24
CA ILE A 82 -8.67 -6.23 -12.55
C ILE A 82 -7.49 -5.33 -12.23
N SER A 83 -7.04 -4.52 -13.18
CA SER A 83 -5.87 -3.64 -13.00
C SER A 83 -6.15 -2.54 -11.96
N ALA A 84 -7.37 -1.97 -11.98
CA ALA A 84 -7.81 -1.01 -10.97
C ALA A 84 -7.86 -1.63 -9.57
N ILE A 85 -8.42 -2.83 -9.44
CA ILE A 85 -8.47 -3.57 -8.16
C ILE A 85 -7.06 -3.86 -7.65
N VAL A 86 -6.15 -4.30 -8.52
CA VAL A 86 -4.75 -4.58 -8.15
C VAL A 86 -4.02 -3.31 -7.72
N ALA A 87 -4.17 -2.21 -8.45
CA ALA A 87 -3.53 -0.93 -8.14
C ALA A 87 -4.04 -0.35 -6.80
N LEU A 88 -5.37 -0.21 -6.67
CA LEU A 88 -6.00 0.34 -5.48
C LEU A 88 -5.78 -0.57 -4.29
N GLY A 89 -6.02 -1.86 -4.46
CA GLY A 89 -5.85 -2.84 -3.41
C GLY A 89 -4.40 -2.87 -2.93
N GLY A 90 -3.45 -2.89 -3.86
CA GLY A 90 -2.05 -2.90 -3.54
C GLY A 90 -1.55 -1.66 -2.81
N CYS A 91 -2.09 -0.48 -3.10
CA CYS A 91 -1.68 0.77 -2.46
C CYS A 91 -2.40 1.04 -1.14
N VAL A 92 -3.67 0.62 -1.02
CA VAL A 92 -4.56 0.99 0.08
C VAL A 92 -4.68 -0.10 1.15
N LEU A 93 -4.75 -1.38 0.78
CA LEU A 93 -4.92 -2.45 1.77
C LEU A 93 -3.75 -2.52 2.77
N PRO A 94 -2.47 -2.53 2.35
CA PRO A 94 -1.38 -2.68 3.30
C PRO A 94 -1.35 -1.60 4.40
N PRO A 95 -1.44 -0.29 4.10
CA PRO A 95 -1.50 0.72 5.14
C PRO A 95 -2.78 0.64 5.97
N LEU A 96 -3.92 0.30 5.37
CA LEU A 96 -5.20 0.20 6.08
C LEU A 96 -5.21 -0.97 7.07
N VAL A 97 -4.78 -2.16 6.64
CA VAL A 97 -4.67 -3.35 7.48
C VAL A 97 -3.69 -3.11 8.64
N MET A 98 -2.51 -2.54 8.36
CA MET A 98 -1.55 -2.22 9.40
C MET A 98 -2.08 -1.19 10.40
N THR A 99 -2.76 -0.15 9.91
CA THR A 99 -3.33 0.89 10.77
C THR A 99 -4.45 0.35 11.64
N LEU A 100 -5.37 -0.46 11.08
CA LEU A 100 -6.43 -1.11 11.85
C LEU A 100 -5.85 -2.05 12.91
N ARG A 101 -4.85 -2.86 12.54
CA ARG A 101 -4.18 -3.78 13.48
C ARG A 101 -3.45 -3.03 14.60
N HIS A 102 -2.77 -1.93 14.28
CA HIS A 102 -2.09 -1.07 15.25
C HIS A 102 -3.09 -0.37 16.19
N ASN A 103 -4.14 0.21 15.62
CA ASN A 103 -5.15 0.97 16.38
C ASN A 103 -6.09 0.07 17.20
N ARG A 104 -6.23 -1.22 16.88
CA ARG A 104 -6.98 -2.19 17.70
C ARG A 104 -6.45 -2.28 19.13
N ASN A 105 -5.15 -2.07 19.32
CA ASN A 105 -4.50 -2.09 20.63
C ASN A 105 -4.49 -0.71 21.32
N HIS A 106 -5.06 0.32 20.68
CA HIS A 106 -5.16 1.68 21.19
C HIS A 106 -6.62 2.18 21.06
N PRO A 107 -7.56 1.67 21.88
CA PRO A 107 -8.98 2.08 21.84
C PRO A 107 -9.17 3.59 22.06
N VAL A 108 -10.29 4.14 21.61
CA VAL A 108 -10.56 5.59 21.66
C VAL A 108 -10.83 5.96 23.12
N THR A 109 -9.80 6.26 23.91
CA THR A 109 -9.99 6.97 25.19
C THR A 109 -10.00 8.45 24.88
N GLY A 110 -11.13 8.95 24.38
CA GLY A 110 -11.23 10.34 23.92
C GLY A 110 -12.66 10.79 23.64
N GLY A 111 -13.60 10.41 24.52
CA GLY A 111 -14.97 10.89 24.54
C GLY A 111 -15.37 11.21 25.98
N ARG A 112 -14.63 12.13 26.62
CA ARG A 112 -15.00 12.86 27.84
C ARG A 112 -13.90 13.87 28.14
N ARG A 113 -14.12 15.11 27.72
CA ARG A 113 -13.90 16.34 28.48
C ARG A 113 -14.44 17.50 27.65
#